data_AF-A0A7K1LAG6-F1
#
_entry.id   AF-A0A7K1LAG6-F1
#
_cell.length_a   1.000
_cell.length_b   1.000
_cell.length_c   1.000
_cell.angle_alpha   90.00
_cell.angle_beta   90.00
_cell.angle_gamma   90.00
#
_symmetry.space_group_name_H-M   'P 1'
#
loop_
_entity.id
_entity.type
_entity.pdbx_description
1 polymer ?
#
loop_
_entity_poly.entity_id
_entity_poly.type
_entity_poly.pdbx_seq_one_letter_code
_entity_poly.pdbx_strand_id
1 'polypeptide(L)'
;MSGTDLNRDALLTIPELVTFFDGQVSYGAIDQWVRRNKITPRGRNDRGQLLIRFGDALQTEADTHATKRGRPRKTHPASLFTDHYL
;
A
#
# COMPACT_ATOMS: atom_id res chain seq x y z
N MET A 1 20.41 1.35 21.80
CA MET A 1 19.72 0.38 20.92
C MET A 1 19.61 1.04 19.56
N SER A 2 20.53 0.71 18.65
CA SER A 2 20.63 1.34 17.34
C SER A 2 19.39 0.98 16.53
N GLY A 3 18.57 1.98 16.20
CA GLY A 3 17.47 1.82 15.26
C GLY A 3 18.05 1.30 13.95
N THR A 4 17.46 0.23 13.44
CA THR A 4 17.76 -0.30 12.12
C THR A 4 17.33 0.76 11.11
N ASP A 5 18.21 1.71 10.80
CA ASP A 5 18.09 2.59 9.64
C ASP A 5 18.23 1.71 8.40
N LEU A 6 17.14 1.00 8.08
CA LEU A 6 17.00 0.27 6.83
C LEU A 6 17.17 1.31 5.73
N ASN A 7 18.29 1.19 5.02
CA ASN A 7 18.64 2.11 3.95
C ASN A 7 17.44 2.21 3.00
N ARG A 8 16.95 3.44 2.74
CA ARG A 8 15.81 3.67 1.83
C ARG A 8 16.11 3.18 0.42
N ASP A 9 17.38 2.98 0.09
CA ASP A 9 17.87 2.36 -1.14
C ASP A 9 17.85 0.84 -1.17
N ALA A 10 17.49 0.17 -0.07
CA ALA A 10 17.40 -1.27 -0.03
C ALA A 10 16.35 -1.77 -1.03
N LEU A 11 16.73 -2.80 -1.80
CA LEU A 11 15.83 -3.51 -2.70
C LEU A 11 15.26 -4.70 -1.96
N LEU A 12 13.96 -4.66 -1.70
CA LEU A 12 13.24 -5.68 -0.98
C LEU A 12 12.19 -6.31 -1.88
N THR A 13 11.94 -7.59 -1.65
CA THR A 13 10.84 -8.32 -2.26
C THR A 13 9.51 -7.95 -1.58
N ILE A 14 8.40 -8.23 -2.25
CA ILE A 14 7.07 -7.98 -1.67
C ILE A 14 6.89 -8.69 -0.31
N PRO A 15 7.27 -9.97 -0.12
CA PRO A 15 7.19 -10.62 1.20
C PRO A 15 7.99 -9.90 2.28
N GLU A 16 9.21 -9.45 1.97
CA GLU A 16 10.05 -8.72 2.93
C GLU A 16 9.43 -7.38 3.32
N LEU A 17 8.81 -6.68 2.37
CA LEU A 17 8.04 -5.47 2.65
C LEU A 17 6.83 -5.77 3.55
N VAL A 18 6.07 -6.84 3.28
CA VAL A 18 4.94 -7.24 4.14
C VAL A 18 5.40 -7.53 5.57
N THR A 19 6.52 -8.24 5.72
CA THR A 19 7.14 -8.49 7.03
C THR A 19 7.60 -7.19 7.70
N PHE A 20 8.19 -6.26 6.94
CA PHE A 20 8.62 -4.97 7.47
C PHE A 20 7.45 -4.12 7.98
N PHE A 21 6.36 -4.07 7.21
CA PHE A 21 5.14 -3.37 7.62
C PHE A 21 4.34 -4.11 8.70
N ASP A 22 4.89 -5.18 9.29
CA ASP A 22 4.25 -5.98 10.33
C ASP A 22 2.82 -6.41 9.94
N GLY A 23 2.63 -6.75 8.67
CA GLY A 23 1.33 -7.12 8.11
C GLY A 23 0.30 -6.00 7.94
N GLN A 24 0.62 -4.73 8.28
CA GLN A 24 -0.24 -3.57 8.03
C GLN A 24 -0.52 -3.38 6.54
N VAL A 25 0.46 -3.76 5.70
CA VAL A 25 0.36 -3.74 4.25
C VAL A 25 0.39 -5.18 3.75
N SER A 26 -0.66 -5.59 3.05
CA SER A 26 -0.75 -6.94 2.48
C SER A 26 -0.01 -7.05 1.15
N TYR A 27 0.34 -8.28 0.77
CA TYR A 27 0.92 -8.57 -0.54
C TYR A 27 0.08 -7.99 -1.69
N GLY A 28 -1.25 -8.13 -1.61
CA GLY A 28 -2.17 -7.62 -2.61
C GLY A 28 -2.19 -6.09 -2.70
N ALA A 29 -1.95 -5.39 -1.60
CA ALA A 29 -1.84 -3.93 -1.61
C ALA A 29 -0.57 -3.48 -2.36
N ILE A 30 0.57 -4.13 -2.11
CA ILE A 30 1.83 -3.83 -2.79
C ILE A 30 1.75 -4.21 -4.27
N ASP A 31 1.17 -5.37 -4.60
CA ASP A 31 0.93 -5.79 -5.99
C ASP A 31 0.05 -4.76 -6.72
N GLN A 32 -0.99 -4.24 -6.05
CA GLN A 32 -1.83 -3.18 -6.60
C GLN A 32 -1.07 -1.86 -6.80
N TRP A 33 -0.12 -1.53 -5.92
CA TRP A 33 0.74 -0.35 -6.11
C TRP A 33 1.60 -0.47 -7.37
N VAL A 34 2.19 -1.65 -7.60
CA VAL A 34 2.96 -1.94 -8.82
C VAL A 34 2.06 -1.88 -10.07
N ARG A 35 0.90 -2.54 -10.05
CA ARG A 35 -0.05 -2.53 -11.18
C ARG A 35 -0.57 -1.14 -11.53
N ARG A 36 -0.72 -0.28 -10.53
CA ARG A 36 -1.14 1.13 -10.71
C ARG A 36 0.03 2.07 -11.00
N ASN A 37 1.22 1.52 -11.23
CA ASN A 37 2.44 2.28 -11.51
C ASN A 37 2.78 3.30 -10.42
N LYS A 38 2.34 3.07 -9.17
CA LYS A 38 2.71 3.89 -8.00
C LYS A 38 4.13 3.60 -7.54
N ILE A 39 4.57 2.37 -7.76
CA ILE A 39 5.91 1.89 -7.44
C ILE A 39 6.46 1.20 -8.68
N THR A 40 7.70 1.52 -9.04
CA THR A 40 8.39 0.89 -10.17
C THR A 40 9.36 -0.18 -9.65
N PRO A 41 9.17 -1.46 -9.98
CA PRO A 41 10.14 -2.50 -9.66
C PRO A 41 11.48 -2.21 -10.32
N ARG A 42 12.58 -2.37 -9.58
CA ARG A 42 13.95 -2.17 -10.09
C ARG A 42 14.49 -3.40 -10.82
N GLY A 43 13.84 -4.54 -10.63
CA GLY A 43 14.19 -5.79 -11.29
C GLY A 43 13.48 -6.97 -10.66
N ARG A 44 14.05 -8.16 -10.88
CA ARG A 44 13.65 -9.40 -10.22
C ARG A 44 14.88 -10.06 -9.62
N ASN A 45 14.71 -10.76 -8.50
CA ASN A 45 15.77 -11.61 -7.95
C ASN A 45 15.87 -12.93 -8.73
N ASP A 46 16.81 -13.81 -8.33
CA ASP A 46 17.04 -15.12 -8.95
C ASP A 46 15.82 -16.06 -8.90
N ARG A 47 14.87 -15.78 -8.01
CA ARG A 47 13.61 -16.52 -7.86
C ARG A 47 12.47 -15.91 -8.68
N GLY A 48 12.75 -14.88 -9.49
CA GLY A 48 11.75 -14.18 -10.30
C GLY A 48 10.84 -13.23 -9.52
N GLN A 49 11.14 -12.96 -8.25
CA GLN A 49 10.34 -12.06 -7.41
C GLN A 49 10.72 -10.62 -7.68
N LEU A 50 9.72 -9.73 -7.73
CA LEU A 50 9.93 -8.30 -7.96
C LEU A 50 10.73 -7.67 -6.82
N LEU A 51 11.74 -6.89 -7.18
CA LEU A 51 12.55 -6.09 -6.28
C LEU A 51 12.06 -4.65 -6.29
N ILE A 52 11.67 -4.15 -5.13
CA ILE A 52 11.09 -2.83 -4.91
C ILE A 52 12.01 -2.04 -3.98
N ARG A 53 12.26 -0.78 -4.30
CA ARG A 53 13.02 0.10 -3.42
C ARG A 53 12.19 0.41 -2.17
N PHE A 54 12.79 0.18 -1.01
CA PHE A 54 12.13 0.33 0.27
C PHE A 54 11.56 1.74 0.49
N GLY A 55 12.31 2.78 0.10
CA GLY A 55 11.84 4.17 0.17
C GLY A 55 10.59 4.46 -0.67
N ASP A 56 10.45 3.83 -1.84
CA ASP A 56 9.29 4.04 -2.72
C ASP A 56 8.03 3.40 -2.10
N ALA A 57 8.19 2.25 -1.42
CA ALA A 57 7.13 1.60 -0.68
C ALA A 57 6.67 2.43 0.53
N LEU A 58 7.60 2.99 1.30
CA LEU A 58 7.30 3.90 2.43
C LEU A 58 6.54 5.14 1.96
N GLN A 59 7.00 5.78 0.88
CA GLN A 59 6.35 6.97 0.34
C GLN A 59 4.93 6.65 -0.12
N THR A 60 4.74 5.54 -0.83
CA THR A 60 3.43 5.12 -1.35
C THR A 60 2.45 4.77 -0.22
N GLU A 61 2.93 4.15 0.85
CA GLU A 61 2.13 3.84 2.05
C GLU A 61 1.65 5.15 2.70
N ALA A 62 2.58 6.08 2.94
CA ALA A 62 2.28 7.39 3.52
C ALA A 62 1.27 8.17 2.66
N ASP A 63 1.45 8.20 1.33
CA ASP A 63 0.53 8.85 0.40
C ASP A 63 -0.86 8.20 0.38
N THR A 64 -0.92 6.87 0.49
CA THR A 64 -2.18 6.11 0.55
C THR A 64 -2.93 6.38 1.86
N HIS A 65 -2.22 6.53 2.97
CA HIS A 65 -2.81 6.91 4.27
C HIS A 65 -3.24 8.38 4.31
N ALA A 66 -2.46 9.28 3.71
CA ALA A 66 -2.81 10.70 3.58
C ALA A 66 -4.08 10.89 2.73
N THR A 67 -4.21 10.18 1.61
CA THR A 67 -5.42 10.25 0.77
C THR A 67 -6.66 9.67 1.46
N LYS A 68 -6.52 8.68 2.35
CA LYS A 68 -7.65 8.18 3.16
C LYS A 68 -8.16 9.22 4.17
N ARG A 69 -7.31 10.10 4.69
CA ARG A 69 -7.71 11.18 5.61
C ARG A 69 -8.38 12.37 4.91
N GLY A 70 -8.18 12.52 3.59
CA GLY A 70 -8.66 13.66 2.80
C GLY A 70 -9.96 13.44 2.01
N ARG A 71 -10.51 12.21 1.94
CA ARG A 71 -11.83 12.02 1.32
C ARG A 71 -12.90 12.30 2.36
N PRO A 72 -13.67 13.41 2.28
CA PRO A 72 -14.97 13.44 2.92
C PRO A 72 -15.69 12.22 2.37
N ARG A 73 -16.04 11.31 3.27
CA ARG A 73 -16.89 10.18 2.99
C ARG A 73 -18.18 10.82 2.48
N LYS A 74 -18.34 10.93 1.14
CA LYS A 74 -19.63 11.17 0.53
C LYS A 74 -20.45 9.96 0.91
N THR A 75 -21.10 10.06 2.06
CA THR A 75 -22.24 9.25 2.44
C THR A 75 -23.19 9.42 1.26
N HIS A 76 -23.19 8.44 0.35
CA HIS A 76 -24.35 8.26 -0.50
C HIS A 76 -25.54 8.26 0.47
N PRO A 77 -26.52 9.16 0.33
CA PRO A 77 -27.78 8.95 1.03
C PRO A 77 -28.22 7.57 0.59
N ALA A 78 -28.20 6.65 1.54
CA ALA A 78 -28.76 5.33 1.35
C ALA A 78 -30.14 5.55 0.73
N SER A 79 -30.36 4.86 -0.37
CA SER A 79 -31.66 4.68 -0.98
C SER A 79 -32.59 4.13 0.12
N LEU A 80 -33.23 5.03 0.87
CA LEU A 80 -34.32 4.70 1.76
C LEU A 80 -35.53 4.49 0.85
N PHE A 81 -35.57 3.31 0.24
CA PHE A 81 -36.84 2.63 0.08
C PHE A 81 -37.38 2.46 1.50
N THR A 82 -38.33 3.30 1.86
CA THR A 82 -39.20 3.06 2.99
C THR A 82 -40.61 3.21 2.46
N ASP A 83 -41.18 2.07 2.09
CA ASP A 83 -42.58 1.75 2.32
C ASP A 83 -43.06 2.44 3.60
N HIS A 84 -43.91 3.44 3.49
CA HIS A 84 -44.77 3.86 4.59
C HIS A 84 -46.03 4.52 4.02
N TYR A 85 -47.08 3.69 3.93
CA TYR A 85 -48.51 3.99 4.06
C TYR A 85 -48.97 5.44 3.91
N LEU A 86 -49.80 5.69 2.89
CA LEU A 86 -51.09 6.39 2.98
C LEU A 86 -52.01 5.94 1.84
#